data_AF-A0A4Q5J1A7-F1
#
_entry.id   AF-A0A4Q5J1A7-F1
#
_cell.length_a   1.000
_cell.length_b   1.000
_cell.length_c   1.000
_cell.angle_alpha   90.00
_cell.angle_beta   90.00
_cell.angle_gamma   90.00
#
_symmetry.space_group_name_H-M   'P 1'
#
loop_
_entity.id
_entity.type
_entity.pdbx_description
1 polymer ?
#
loop_
_entity_poly.entity_id
_entity_poly.type
_entity_poly.pdbx_seq_one_letter_code
_entity_poly.pdbx_strand_id
1 'polypeptide(L)'
;MPLHVARLYRAARGAGASRRAALDALLVSALALLRSATGVAERPGLRNACRHFAWQACLTARHGEDLASAVAEEQERGSTRAEDSAVDRHNNGVGRRYGELHAEALRAMPVRRAVTLLCDAALPMWRSGELQVVAPVRHRHR
;
A
#
# COMPACT_ATOMS: atom_id res chain seq x y z
N MET A 1 -16.71 7.42 2.93
CA MET A 1 -15.86 7.41 1.71
C MET A 1 -15.28 8.79 1.33
N PRO A 2 -16.03 9.91 1.23
CA PRO A 2 -15.45 11.20 0.76
C PRO A 2 -14.41 11.81 1.71
N LEU A 3 -14.56 11.60 3.02
CA LEU A 3 -13.61 12.08 4.03
C LEU A 3 -12.22 11.44 3.92
N HIS A 4 -12.12 10.20 3.43
CA HIS A 4 -10.85 9.50 3.31
C HIS A 4 -10.02 10.06 2.15
N VAL A 5 -10.65 10.29 0.99
CA VAL A 5 -10.00 10.89 -0.19
C VAL A 5 -9.45 12.29 0.12
N ALA A 6 -10.25 13.13 0.80
CA ALA A 6 -9.80 14.47 1.19
C ALA A 6 -8.63 14.44 2.17
N ARG A 7 -8.60 13.46 3.09
CA ARG A 7 -7.52 13.29 4.07
C ARG A 7 -6.21 12.87 3.40
N LEU A 8 -6.23 11.87 2.50
CA LEU A 8 -5.04 11.44 1.76
C LEU A 8 -4.48 12.54 0.87
N TYR A 9 -5.35 13.29 0.19
CA TYR A 9 -4.92 14.44 -0.60
C TYR A 9 -4.22 15.48 0.29
N ARG A 10 -4.79 15.83 1.44
CA ARG A 10 -4.18 16.77 2.38
C ARG A 10 -2.87 16.25 2.97
N ALA A 11 -2.77 14.97 3.28
CA ALA A 11 -1.53 14.36 3.79
C ALA A 11 -0.41 14.46 2.75
N ALA A 12 -0.68 14.08 1.49
CA ALA A 12 0.28 14.24 0.41
C ALA A 12 0.69 15.71 0.21
N ARG A 13 -0.28 16.63 0.22
CA ARG A 13 -0.01 18.08 0.12
C ARG A 13 0.80 18.62 1.30
N GLY A 14 0.55 18.11 2.51
CA GLY A 14 1.29 18.45 3.72
C GLY A 14 2.74 18.00 3.67
N ALA A 15 3.02 16.88 2.99
CA ALA A 15 4.37 16.40 2.68
C ALA A 15 5.04 17.14 1.51
N GLY A 16 4.50 18.28 1.07
CA GLY A 16 5.09 19.09 -0.01
C GLY A 16 4.77 18.63 -1.44
N ALA A 17 3.96 17.57 -1.61
CA ALA A 17 3.62 17.06 -2.94
C ALA A 17 2.90 18.11 -3.79
N SER A 18 3.19 18.20 -5.09
CA SER A 18 2.40 19.00 -6.05
C SER A 18 0.92 18.52 -6.12
N ARG A 19 0.01 19.33 -6.68
CA ARG A 19 -1.40 18.93 -6.87
C ARG A 19 -1.49 17.64 -7.70
N ARG A 20 -0.65 17.54 -8.74
CA ARG A 20 -0.57 16.37 -9.60
C ARG A 20 -0.08 15.14 -8.83
N ALA A 21 0.96 15.28 -8.02
CA ALA A 21 1.49 14.17 -7.20
C ALA A 21 0.47 13.71 -6.15
N ALA A 22 -0.25 14.65 -5.50
CA ALA A 22 -1.31 14.31 -4.56
C ALA A 22 -2.49 13.58 -5.24
N LEU A 23 -2.88 13.96 -6.45
CA LEU A 23 -3.89 13.23 -7.23
C LEU A 23 -3.38 11.85 -7.68
N ASP A 24 -2.11 11.75 -8.09
CA ASP A 24 -1.49 10.47 -8.44
C ASP A 24 -1.49 9.53 -7.22
N ALA A 25 -1.29 10.06 -6.01
CA ALA A 25 -1.34 9.25 -4.80
C ALA A 25 -2.72 8.66 -4.50
N LEU A 26 -3.79 9.42 -4.76
CA LEU A 26 -5.16 8.92 -4.71
C LEU A 26 -5.40 7.82 -5.75
N LEU A 27 -4.91 8.03 -6.97
CA LEU A 27 -5.04 7.08 -8.07
C LEU A 27 -4.32 5.76 -7.76
N VAL A 28 -3.07 5.82 -7.30
CA VAL A 28 -2.29 4.65 -6.87
C VAL A 28 -3.03 3.89 -5.77
N SER A 29 -3.51 4.60 -4.74
CA SER A 29 -4.24 3.99 -3.64
C SER A 29 -5.51 3.27 -4.09
N ALA A 30 -6.28 3.89 -4.99
CA ALA A 30 -7.49 3.30 -5.57
C ALA A 30 -7.17 2.08 -6.44
N LEU A 31 -6.13 2.15 -7.28
CA LEU A 31 -5.72 1.03 -8.13
C LEU A 31 -5.23 -0.16 -7.30
N ALA A 32 -4.45 0.07 -6.25
CA ALA A 32 -3.96 -0.99 -5.35
C ALA A 32 -5.14 -1.68 -4.63
N LEU A 33 -6.13 -0.90 -4.17
CA LEU A 33 -7.35 -1.44 -3.58
C LEU A 33 -8.13 -2.33 -4.56
N LEU A 34 -8.35 -1.85 -5.79
CA LEU A 34 -9.08 -2.60 -6.81
C LEU A 34 -8.31 -3.86 -7.23
N ARG A 35 -7.01 -3.75 -7.48
CA ARG A 35 -6.20 -4.86 -7.99
C ARG A 35 -6.02 -5.96 -6.95
N SER A 36 -5.72 -5.61 -5.70
CA SER A 36 -5.58 -6.58 -4.60
C SER A 36 -6.87 -7.39 -4.38
N ALA A 37 -8.05 -6.82 -4.64
CA ALA A 37 -9.32 -7.54 -4.53
C ALA A 37 -9.50 -8.67 -5.57
N THR A 38 -8.87 -8.55 -6.75
CA THR A 38 -9.11 -9.42 -7.92
C THR A 38 -8.23 -10.67 -8.02
N GLY A 39 -7.10 -10.74 -7.30
CA GLY A 39 -6.12 -11.84 -7.45
C GLY A 39 -5.99 -12.80 -6.26
N VAL A 40 -6.36 -12.36 -5.05
CA VAL A 40 -6.17 -13.13 -3.79
C VAL A 40 -7.50 -13.25 -3.04
N ALA A 41 -8.56 -13.52 -3.80
CA ALA A 41 -9.93 -13.19 -3.41
C ALA A 41 -10.41 -13.84 -2.11
N GLU A 42 -9.86 -14.99 -1.76
CA GLU A 42 -10.28 -15.78 -0.61
C GLU A 42 -9.47 -15.50 0.67
N ARG A 43 -8.47 -14.60 0.63
CA ARG A 43 -7.57 -14.33 1.77
C ARG A 43 -7.54 -12.84 2.11
N PRO A 44 -8.43 -12.35 2.99
CA PRO A 44 -8.50 -10.94 3.39
C PRO A 44 -7.16 -10.38 3.88
N GLY A 45 -6.41 -11.13 4.68
CA GLY A 45 -5.09 -10.71 5.15
C GLY A 45 -4.09 -10.50 4.01
N LEU A 46 -4.11 -11.39 3.00
CA LEU A 46 -3.22 -11.28 1.84
C LEU A 46 -3.63 -10.12 0.91
N ARG A 47 -4.94 -9.84 0.79
CA ARG A 47 -5.43 -8.62 0.11
C ARG A 47 -4.86 -7.37 0.77
N ASN A 48 -4.90 -7.31 2.10
CA ASN A 48 -4.38 -6.18 2.86
C ASN A 48 -2.87 -6.03 2.63
N ALA A 49 -2.09 -7.09 2.86
CA ALA A 49 -0.65 -7.09 2.66
C ALA A 49 -0.25 -6.65 1.24
N CYS A 50 -0.93 -7.19 0.23
CA CYS A 50 -0.73 -6.80 -1.17
C CYS A 50 -1.02 -5.32 -1.43
N ARG A 51 -2.13 -4.79 -0.88
CA ARG A 51 -2.48 -3.38 -1.00
C ARG A 51 -1.41 -2.48 -0.37
N HIS A 52 -0.99 -2.81 0.86
CA HIS A 52 0.01 -2.05 1.63
C HIS A 52 1.40 -2.08 1.00
N PHE A 53 1.78 -3.23 0.43
CA PHE A 53 3.00 -3.34 -0.37
C PHE A 53 2.92 -2.48 -1.64
N ALA A 54 1.91 -2.71 -2.47
CA ALA A 54 1.86 -2.17 -3.82
C ALA A 54 1.74 -0.64 -3.85
N TRP A 55 0.92 -0.03 -2.98
CA TRP A 55 0.79 1.42 -2.97
C TRP A 55 2.09 2.10 -2.49
N GLN A 56 2.85 1.52 -1.56
CA GLN A 56 4.02 2.13 -0.96
C GLN A 56 5.19 2.02 -1.93
N ALA A 57 5.36 0.87 -2.58
CA ALA A 57 6.34 0.71 -3.63
C ALA A 57 6.10 1.70 -4.78
N CYS A 58 4.85 1.83 -5.23
CA CYS A 58 4.54 2.73 -6.35
C CYS A 58 4.69 4.21 -5.96
N LEU A 59 4.23 4.62 -4.77
CA LEU A 59 4.38 6.00 -4.29
C LEU A 59 5.84 6.37 -4.07
N THR A 60 6.62 5.49 -3.44
CA THR A 60 8.04 5.73 -3.15
C THR A 60 8.83 5.87 -4.44
N ALA A 61 8.63 4.95 -5.39
CA ALA A 61 9.29 5.00 -6.68
C ALA A 61 9.04 6.32 -7.43
N ARG A 62 7.81 6.85 -7.36
CA ARG A 62 7.37 8.00 -8.17
C ARG A 62 7.57 9.34 -7.50
N HIS A 63 7.45 9.39 -6.17
CA HIS A 63 7.35 10.63 -5.42
C HIS A 63 8.24 10.69 -4.16
N GLY A 64 9.01 9.63 -3.88
CA GLY A 64 9.90 9.55 -2.72
C GLY A 64 9.24 9.02 -1.44
N GLU A 65 10.08 8.69 -0.47
CA GLU A 65 9.68 8.03 0.78
C GLU A 65 8.78 8.93 1.65
N ASP A 66 9.06 10.23 1.70
CA ASP A 66 8.31 11.20 2.53
C ASP A 66 6.83 11.24 2.16
N LEU A 67 6.52 11.31 0.86
CA LEU A 67 5.14 11.30 0.39
C LEU A 67 4.47 9.96 0.71
N ALA A 68 5.15 8.85 0.43
CA ALA A 68 4.61 7.51 0.67
C ALA A 68 4.28 7.29 2.16
N SER A 69 5.17 7.73 3.04
CA SER A 69 5.02 7.64 4.50
C SER A 69 3.88 8.52 5.01
N ALA A 70 3.77 9.77 4.56
CA ALA A 70 2.67 10.64 4.95
C ALA A 70 1.30 10.08 4.54
N VAL A 71 1.22 9.45 3.35
CA VAL A 71 0.00 8.77 2.91
C VAL A 71 -0.30 7.54 3.77
N ALA A 72 0.72 6.73 4.10
CA ALA A 72 0.58 5.56 4.97
C ALA A 72 0.06 5.94 6.36
N GLU A 73 0.68 6.93 7.00
CA GLU A 73 0.27 7.42 8.32
C GLU A 73 -1.19 7.86 8.34
N GLU A 74 -1.62 8.57 7.29
CA GLU A 74 -3.00 9.03 7.20
C GLU A 74 -4.00 7.88 7.00
N GLN A 75 -3.57 6.78 6.36
CA GLN A 75 -4.36 5.56 6.21
C GLN A 75 -4.46 4.79 7.53
N GLU A 76 -3.36 4.73 8.30
CA GLU A 76 -3.32 4.12 9.63
C GLU A 76 -4.12 4.89 10.68
N ARG A 77 -4.26 6.23 10.56
CA ARG A 77 -5.10 7.05 11.46
C ARG A 77 -6.58 6.65 11.50
N GLY A 78 -7.03 5.83 10.55
CA GLY A 78 -8.38 5.26 10.55
C GLY A 78 -8.48 3.87 11.18
N SER A 79 -7.35 3.23 11.50
CA SER A 79 -7.32 1.87 12.06
C SER A 79 -7.59 1.88 13.56
N THR A 80 -8.45 0.96 14.01
CA THR A 80 -8.83 0.81 15.43
C THR A 80 -8.15 -0.38 16.12
N ARG A 81 -7.27 -1.12 15.40
CA ARG A 81 -6.62 -2.33 15.90
C ARG A 81 -5.10 -2.21 15.80
N ALA A 82 -4.43 -2.16 16.94
CA ALA A 82 -2.99 -1.92 17.04
C ALA A 82 -2.14 -3.06 16.42
N GLU A 83 -2.61 -4.31 16.53
CA GLU A 83 -1.95 -5.49 15.94
C GLU A 83 -1.99 -5.46 14.41
N ASP A 84 -3.14 -5.07 13.83
CA ASP A 84 -3.30 -4.87 12.39
C ASP A 84 -2.33 -3.80 11.88
N SER A 85 -2.13 -2.72 12.66
CA SER A 85 -1.22 -1.64 12.30
C SER A 85 0.27 -2.01 12.34
N ALA A 86 0.71 -3.03 13.09
CA ALA A 86 2.11 -3.47 13.07
C ALA A 86 2.46 -4.20 11.76
N VAL A 87 1.58 -5.11 11.33
CA VAL A 87 1.69 -5.83 10.05
C VAL A 87 1.62 -4.87 8.87
N ASP A 88 0.71 -3.89 8.94
CA ASP A 88 0.56 -2.89 7.88
C ASP A 88 1.77 -1.96 7.79
N ARG A 89 2.35 -1.53 8.93
CA ARG A 89 3.63 -0.81 8.95
C ARG A 89 4.78 -1.62 8.36
N HIS A 90 4.88 -2.91 8.68
CA HIS A 90 5.89 -3.81 8.10
C HIS A 90 5.75 -3.90 6.58
N ASN A 91 4.57 -4.24 6.08
CA ASN A 91 4.30 -4.35 4.65
C ASN A 91 4.50 -3.03 3.92
N ASN A 92 4.15 -1.91 4.56
CA ASN A 92 4.43 -0.58 4.03
C ASN A 92 5.94 -0.36 3.88
N GLY A 93 6.75 -0.70 4.89
CA GLY A 93 8.22 -0.58 4.84
C GLY A 93 8.86 -1.46 3.76
N VAL A 94 8.40 -2.70 3.62
CA VAL A 94 8.81 -3.59 2.50
C VAL A 94 8.48 -2.95 1.15
N GLY A 95 7.28 -2.38 1.03
CA GLY A 95 6.86 -1.65 -0.16
C GLY A 95 7.80 -0.48 -0.47
N ARG A 96 8.11 0.38 0.50
CA ARG A 96 9.00 1.55 0.28
C ARG A 96 10.39 1.12 -0.19
N ARG A 97 11.00 0.14 0.49
CA ARG A 97 12.30 -0.41 0.10
C ARG A 97 12.28 -0.98 -1.33
N TYR A 98 11.23 -1.71 -1.69
CA TYR A 98 11.07 -2.23 -3.06
C TYR A 98 10.93 -1.08 -4.06
N GLY A 99 10.14 -0.06 -3.73
CA GLY A 99 9.94 1.14 -4.55
C GLY A 99 11.25 1.89 -4.83
N GLU A 100 12.12 2.02 -3.84
CA GLU A 100 13.45 2.63 -3.99
C GLU A 100 14.34 1.81 -4.91
N LEU A 101 14.46 0.50 -4.64
CA LEU A 101 15.30 -0.41 -5.41
C LEU A 101 14.88 -0.51 -6.89
N HIS A 102 13.59 -0.36 -7.17
CA HIS A 102 13.01 -0.51 -8.51
C HIS A 102 12.48 0.81 -9.08
N ALA A 103 12.94 1.95 -8.55
CA ALA A 103 12.35 3.27 -8.83
C ALA A 103 12.34 3.63 -10.32
N GLU A 104 13.43 3.37 -11.05
CA GLU A 104 13.52 3.65 -12.48
C GLU A 104 12.51 2.84 -13.30
N ALA A 105 12.48 1.52 -13.08
CA ALA A 105 11.57 0.62 -13.77
C ALA A 105 10.10 0.98 -13.50
N LEU A 106 9.75 1.24 -12.23
CA LEU A 106 8.38 1.60 -11.83
C LEU A 106 7.95 2.97 -12.36
N ARG A 107 8.87 3.95 -12.45
CA ARG A 107 8.59 5.28 -13.03
C ARG A 107 8.39 5.24 -14.54
N ALA A 108 9.13 4.38 -15.24
CA ALA A 108 9.03 4.21 -16.69
C ALA A 108 7.68 3.60 -17.15
N MET A 109 6.89 3.02 -16.23
CA MET A 109 5.62 2.39 -16.54
C MET A 109 4.41 3.29 -16.27
N PRO A 110 3.30 3.10 -17.02
CA PRO A 110 2.01 3.62 -16.62
C PRO A 110 1.62 3.11 -15.24
N VAL A 111 1.03 3.98 -14.40
CA VAL A 111 0.69 3.67 -13.00
C VAL A 111 -0.13 2.39 -12.85
N ARG A 112 -1.09 2.14 -13.75
CA ARG A 112 -1.90 0.91 -13.75
C ARG A 112 -1.04 -0.34 -13.92
N ARG A 113 -0.07 -0.31 -14.83
CA ARG A 113 0.83 -1.44 -15.09
C ARG A 113 1.79 -1.66 -13.91
N ALA A 114 2.33 -0.59 -13.34
CA ALA A 114 3.17 -0.68 -12.15
C ALA A 114 2.43 -1.34 -10.97
N VAL A 115 1.21 -0.89 -10.67
CA VAL A 115 0.40 -1.48 -9.60
C VAL A 115 0.07 -2.94 -9.88
N THR A 116 -0.28 -3.32 -11.11
CA THR A 116 -0.51 -4.74 -11.47
C THR A 116 0.73 -5.59 -11.20
N LEU A 117 1.89 -5.16 -11.68
CA LEU A 117 3.17 -5.86 -11.46
C LEU A 117 3.49 -6.03 -9.98
N LEU A 118 3.28 -4.98 -9.18
CA LEU A 118 3.50 -5.02 -7.74
C LEU A 118 2.52 -5.98 -7.04
N CYS A 119 1.25 -5.98 -7.43
CA CYS A 119 0.31 -6.95 -6.89
C CYS A 119 0.66 -8.40 -7.25
N ASP A 120 1.20 -8.64 -8.45
CA ASP A 120 1.65 -9.96 -8.88
C ASP A 120 2.94 -10.39 -8.12
N ALA A 121 3.83 -9.44 -7.79
CA ALA A 121 5.02 -9.66 -6.98
C ALA A 121 4.71 -9.91 -5.48
N ALA A 122 3.58 -9.42 -4.97
CA ALA A 122 3.22 -9.58 -3.56
C ALA A 122 3.02 -11.07 -3.16
N LEU A 123 2.53 -11.91 -4.07
CA LEU A 123 2.27 -13.33 -3.78
C LEU A 123 3.55 -14.13 -3.47
N PRO A 124 4.60 -14.11 -4.31
CA PRO A 124 5.86 -14.78 -3.96
C PRO A 124 6.52 -14.18 -2.72
N MET A 125 6.44 -12.86 -2.49
CA MET A 125 6.99 -12.22 -1.28
C MET A 125 6.26 -12.65 -0.01
N TRP A 126 4.94 -12.86 -0.07
CA TRP A 126 4.21 -13.45 1.05
C TRP A 126 4.62 -14.91 1.28
N ARG A 127 4.78 -15.70 0.22
CA ARG A 127 5.20 -17.11 0.31
C ARG A 127 6.60 -17.28 0.91
N SER A 128 7.51 -16.33 0.70
CA SER A 128 8.84 -16.31 1.31
C SER A 128 8.86 -15.77 2.75
N GLY A 129 7.73 -15.26 3.25
CA GLY A 129 7.63 -14.64 4.58
C GLY A 129 8.09 -13.18 4.64
N GLU A 130 8.41 -12.56 3.50
CA GLU A 130 8.79 -11.15 3.43
C GLU A 130 7.58 -10.23 3.67
N LEU A 131 6.42 -10.56 3.10
CA LEU A 131 5.14 -9.93 3.47
C LEU A 131 4.44 -10.70 4.58
N GLN A 132 3.81 -9.97 5.48
CA GLN A 132 3.10 -10.52 6.64
C GLN A 132 1.59 -10.35 6.50
N VAL A 133 0.84 -11.29 7.07
CA VAL A 133 -0.62 -11.21 7.18
C VAL A 133 -1.00 -11.40 8.64
N VAL A 134 -2.04 -10.70 9.09
CA VAL A 134 -2.59 -10.93 10.43
C VAL A 134 -3.09 -12.37 10.51
N ALA A 135 -2.68 -13.09 11.55
CA ALA A 135 -3.12 -14.47 11.77
C ALA A 135 -4.64 -14.49 11.97
N PRO A 136 -5.38 -15.46 11.39
CA PRO A 136 -6.80 -15.57 11.66
C PRO A 136 -7.03 -15.78 13.16
N VAL A 137 -7.91 -14.99 13.75
CA VAL A 137 -8.33 -15.16 15.14
C VAL A 137 -8.93 -16.55 15.26
N ARG A 138 -8.23 -17.47 15.92
CA ARG A 138 -8.81 -18.77 16.28
C ARG A 138 -9.83 -18.51 17.37
N HIS A 139 -11.10 -18.40 17.00
CA HIS A 139 -12.18 -18.51 17.98
C HIS A 139 -12.09 -19.93 18.57
N ARG A 140 -11.51 -20.04 19.76
CA ARG A 140 -11.66 -21.25 20.58
C ARG A 140 -13.12 -21.28 21.01
N HIS A 141 -13.92 -22.10 20.34
CA HIS A 141 -15.19 -22.56 20.91
C HIS A 141 -14.83 -23.22 22.25
N ARG A 142 -15.23 -22.59 23.34
CA ARG A 142 -15.34 -23.22 24.66
C ARG A 142 -16.76 -23.74 24.80
#